data_AF-A0A4U1IUU9-F1
#
_entry.id   AF-A0A4U1IUU9-F1
#
_cell.length_a   1.000
_cell.length_b   1.000
_cell.length_c   1.000
_cell.angle_alpha   90.00
_cell.angle_beta   90.00
_cell.angle_gamma   90.00
#
_symmetry.space_group_name_H-M   'P 1'
#
loop_
_entity.id
_entity.type
_entity.pdbx_description
1 polymer ?
#
loop_
_entity_poly.entity_id
_entity_poly.type
_entity_poly.pdbx_seq_one_letter_code
_entity_poly.pdbx_strand_id
1 'polypeptide(L)'
;MPKSTATTEVESPVEEQVHAEEMAPELRNRCEKVRKALAKSGPEDARARYQLGELVKDAMADEEKYGKKAVHQIGLSLGYDEKTLYRYSKVAKAWPLDELNELLKQPYPKIGMPLSFSHLLEIAGVEDGRKRRKYVNQVLKEGLPVRELKSRITAESAPGRKGPESNTVKTLRGMRSASKKWLAQVQAWERLLPAPNEAPPPPELRERYQETLEQQRELIARLQRVSEKLGTWLGEPPDSRERPTLEEDARDGEEAHEVEEAEFHEGAQVEEEAAEEVADEEVEEVTEEEVEEVTRGREPT
;
A
#
# COMPACT_ATOMS: atom_id res chain seq x y z
N MET A 1 6.82 12.97 6.72
CA MET A 1 7.38 11.71 7.24
C MET A 1 7.44 10.69 6.12
N PRO A 2 8.62 10.39 5.57
CA PRO A 2 8.78 9.35 4.57
C PRO A 2 8.49 8.00 5.22
N LYS A 3 7.60 7.21 4.61
CA LYS A 3 7.41 5.82 5.01
C LYS A 3 8.65 5.07 4.55
N SER A 4 9.37 4.46 5.50
CA SER A 4 10.40 3.47 5.25
C SER A 4 9.81 2.42 4.32
N THR A 5 10.17 2.51 3.04
CA THR A 5 9.95 1.45 2.07
C THR A 5 10.85 0.32 2.50
N ALA A 6 10.26 -0.83 2.80
CA ALA A 6 10.98 -2.06 3.08
C ALA A 6 12.12 -2.20 2.07
N THR A 7 13.33 -2.37 2.59
CA THR A 7 14.51 -2.79 1.83
C THR A 7 14.10 -4.03 1.07
N THR A 8 13.75 -3.85 -0.20
CA THR A 8 13.49 -4.94 -1.11
C THR A 8 14.89 -5.47 -1.36
N GLU A 9 15.23 -6.62 -0.76
CA GLU A 9 16.41 -7.38 -1.14
C GLU A 9 16.42 -7.41 -2.66
N VAL A 10 17.46 -6.82 -3.24
CA VAL A 10 17.62 -6.78 -4.68
C VAL A 10 17.90 -8.22 -5.07
N GLU A 11 16.82 -8.96 -5.38
CA GLU A 11 16.89 -10.30 -5.94
C GLU A 11 17.92 -10.25 -7.07
N SER A 12 18.95 -11.09 -6.93
CA SER A 12 20.13 -11.06 -7.76
C SER A 12 19.75 -11.16 -9.25
N PRO A 13 20.39 -10.39 -10.15
CA PRO A 13 20.12 -10.41 -11.60
C PRO A 13 20.23 -11.81 -12.24
N VAL A 14 20.75 -12.80 -11.51
CA VAL A 14 20.83 -14.21 -11.90
C VAL A 14 19.44 -14.88 -11.94
N GLU A 15 18.53 -14.57 -11.02
CA GLU A 15 17.20 -15.22 -11.00
C GLU A 15 16.33 -14.79 -12.19
N GLU A 16 16.46 -13.53 -12.63
CA GLU A 16 15.73 -13.01 -13.80
C GLU A 16 16.11 -13.75 -15.10
N GLN A 17 17.37 -14.18 -15.23
CA GLN A 17 17.85 -14.89 -16.42
C GLN A 17 17.31 -16.32 -16.51
N VAL A 18 17.26 -17.05 -15.39
CA VAL A 18 16.76 -18.43 -15.36
C VAL A 18 15.29 -18.50 -15.80
N HIS A 19 14.46 -17.56 -15.35
CA HIS A 19 13.06 -17.51 -15.74
C HIS A 19 12.83 -17.12 -17.21
N ALA A 20 13.77 -16.41 -17.82
CA ALA A 20 13.69 -16.06 -19.24
C ALA A 20 13.85 -17.31 -20.13
N GLU A 21 14.66 -18.28 -19.73
CA GLU A 21 14.92 -19.51 -20.49
C GLU A 21 13.70 -20.45 -20.53
N GLU A 22 12.93 -20.54 -19.45
CA GLU A 22 11.69 -21.33 -19.37
C GLU A 22 10.51 -20.71 -20.14
N MET A 23 10.64 -19.46 -20.59
CA MET A 23 9.58 -18.72 -21.25
C MET A 23 9.47 -19.10 -22.73
N ALA A 24 8.24 -19.28 -23.23
CA ALA A 24 8.01 -19.50 -24.66
C ALA A 24 8.67 -18.41 -25.52
N PRO A 25 9.36 -18.75 -26.64
CA PRO A 25 10.13 -17.77 -27.42
C PRO A 25 9.31 -16.57 -27.89
N GLU A 26 8.05 -16.83 -28.28
CA GLU A 26 7.13 -15.77 -28.67
C GLU A 26 6.76 -14.83 -27.51
N LEU A 27 6.57 -15.38 -26.31
CA LEU A 27 6.26 -14.59 -25.12
C LEU A 27 7.46 -13.71 -24.75
N ARG A 28 8.68 -14.27 -24.79
CA ARG A 28 9.94 -13.55 -24.56
C ARG A 28 10.08 -12.35 -25.51
N ASN A 29 9.87 -12.57 -26.81
CA ASN A 29 9.91 -11.51 -27.82
C ASN A 29 8.89 -10.39 -27.56
N ARG A 30 7.70 -10.73 -27.04
CA ARG A 30 6.69 -9.73 -26.69
C ARG A 30 7.03 -8.99 -25.41
N CYS A 31 7.54 -9.67 -24.37
CA CYS A 31 8.04 -9.05 -23.16
C CYS A 31 9.14 -8.03 -23.48
N GLU A 32 10.08 -8.38 -24.37
CA GLU A 32 11.16 -7.46 -24.76
C GLU A 32 10.64 -6.19 -25.46
N LYS A 33 9.63 -6.32 -26.33
CA LYS A 33 8.97 -5.17 -26.96
C LYS A 33 8.31 -4.25 -25.92
N VAL A 34 7.61 -4.83 -24.94
CA VAL A 34 6.96 -4.07 -23.86
C VAL A 34 8.01 -3.43 -22.94
N ARG A 35 9.11 -4.13 -22.62
CA ARG A 35 10.24 -3.58 -21.85
C ARG A 35 10.84 -2.35 -22.55
N LYS A 36 11.07 -2.43 -23.86
CA LYS A 36 11.55 -1.30 -24.68
C LYS A 36 10.57 -0.12 -24.65
N ALA A 37 9.27 -0.38 -24.71
CA ALA A 37 8.26 0.68 -24.61
C ALA A 37 8.23 1.33 -23.22
N LEU A 38 8.30 0.54 -22.15
CA LEU A 38 8.35 1.02 -20.76
C LEU A 38 9.63 1.84 -20.50
N ALA A 39 10.78 1.40 -21.00
CA ALA A 39 12.03 2.14 -20.89
C ALA A 39 11.99 3.49 -21.60
N LYS A 40 11.33 3.56 -22.76
CA LYS A 40 11.22 4.80 -23.55
C LYS A 40 10.26 5.82 -22.95
N SER A 41 9.12 5.37 -22.43
CA SER A 41 8.01 6.23 -22.00
C SER A 41 7.92 6.43 -20.48
N GLY A 42 8.63 5.61 -19.71
CA GLY A 42 8.56 5.55 -18.26
C GLY A 42 7.42 4.66 -17.74
N PRO A 43 7.49 4.23 -16.47
CA PRO A 43 6.52 3.30 -15.88
C PRO A 43 5.14 3.92 -15.64
N GLU A 44 5.03 5.26 -15.65
CA GLU A 44 3.77 5.99 -15.48
C GLU A 44 2.97 6.18 -16.76
N ASP A 45 3.56 5.88 -17.93
CA ASP A 45 2.91 6.09 -19.21
C ASP A 45 1.71 5.15 -19.42
N ALA A 46 0.56 5.75 -19.73
CA ALA A 46 -0.70 5.03 -19.92
C ALA A 46 -0.66 4.07 -21.11
N ARG A 47 0.09 4.41 -22.18
CA ARG A 47 0.19 3.55 -23.37
C ARG A 47 1.06 2.33 -23.11
N ALA A 48 2.22 2.50 -22.49
CA ALA A 48 3.08 1.38 -22.10
C ALA A 48 2.34 0.41 -21.16
N ARG A 49 1.58 0.92 -20.18
CA ARG A 49 0.73 0.12 -19.28
C ARG A 49 -0.39 -0.62 -20.03
N TYR A 50 -1.00 0.01 -21.04
CA TYR A 50 -1.99 -0.64 -21.89
C TYR A 50 -1.38 -1.77 -22.73
N GLN A 51 -0.21 -1.56 -23.33
CA GLN A 51 0.50 -2.59 -24.09
C GLN A 51 0.85 -3.81 -23.23
N LEU A 52 1.27 -3.58 -21.97
CA LEU A 52 1.46 -4.63 -20.99
C LEU A 52 0.13 -5.37 -20.71
N GLY A 53 -0.97 -4.64 -20.55
CA GLY A 53 -2.32 -5.21 -20.43
C GLY A 53 -2.73 -6.07 -21.64
N GLU A 54 -2.39 -5.66 -22.86
CA GLU A 54 -2.66 -6.46 -24.07
C GLU A 54 -1.84 -7.74 -24.12
N LEU A 55 -0.55 -7.67 -23.77
CA LEU A 55 0.29 -8.86 -23.66
C LEU A 55 -0.34 -9.90 -22.70
N VAL A 56 -0.77 -9.44 -21.53
CA VAL A 56 -1.42 -10.31 -20.53
C VAL A 56 -2.77 -10.82 -21.03
N LYS A 57 -3.57 -9.97 -21.69
CA LYS A 57 -4.86 -10.36 -22.29
C LYS A 57 -4.67 -11.51 -23.29
N ASP A 58 -3.69 -11.41 -24.16
CA ASP A 58 -3.41 -12.42 -25.19
C ASP A 58 -2.84 -13.70 -24.59
N ALA A 59 -1.92 -13.57 -23.62
CA ALA A 59 -1.36 -14.71 -22.88
C ALA A 59 -2.46 -15.52 -22.16
N MET A 60 -3.47 -14.84 -21.61
CA MET A 60 -4.63 -15.48 -20.97
C MET A 60 -5.61 -16.12 -21.97
N ALA A 61 -5.61 -15.68 -23.23
CA ALA A 61 -6.55 -16.16 -24.24
C ALA A 61 -6.05 -17.44 -24.93
N ASP A 62 -4.74 -17.65 -24.99
CA ASP A 62 -4.09 -18.76 -25.68
C ASP A 62 -3.13 -19.50 -24.74
N GLU A 63 -3.71 -20.26 -23.81
CA GLU A 63 -2.96 -21.04 -22.81
C GLU A 63 -2.13 -22.16 -23.45
N GLU A 64 -2.56 -22.71 -24.58
CA GLU A 64 -1.81 -23.74 -25.32
C GLU A 64 -0.50 -23.20 -25.88
N LYS A 65 -0.55 -21.96 -26.40
CA LYS A 65 0.61 -21.30 -26.99
C LYS A 65 1.61 -20.76 -25.96
N TYR A 66 1.10 -20.16 -24.89
CA TYR A 66 1.95 -19.43 -23.92
C TYR A 66 2.19 -20.20 -22.62
N GLY A 67 1.40 -21.24 -22.34
CA GLY A 67 1.49 -22.04 -21.13
C GLY A 67 0.74 -21.46 -19.92
N LYS A 68 0.41 -22.33 -18.95
CA LYS A 68 -0.41 -21.98 -17.77
C LYS A 68 0.20 -20.90 -16.87
N LYS A 69 1.52 -20.77 -16.89
CA LYS A 69 2.30 -19.84 -16.06
C LYS A 69 2.70 -18.56 -16.81
N ALA A 70 2.14 -18.30 -17.99
CA ALA A 70 2.54 -17.16 -18.82
C ALA A 70 2.47 -15.82 -18.08
N VAL A 71 1.39 -15.56 -17.32
CA VAL A 71 1.23 -14.29 -16.58
C VAL A 71 2.27 -14.14 -15.48
N HIS A 72 2.59 -15.23 -14.77
CA HIS A 72 3.65 -15.25 -13.76
C HIS A 72 5.02 -14.95 -14.39
N GLN A 73 5.34 -15.61 -15.50
CA GLN A 73 6.59 -15.40 -16.25
C GLN A 73 6.71 -13.96 -16.79
N ILE A 74 5.60 -13.35 -17.26
CA ILE A 74 5.57 -11.92 -17.63
C ILE A 74 5.89 -11.05 -16.42
N GLY A 75 5.32 -11.36 -15.24
CA GLY A 75 5.54 -10.62 -14.00
C GLY A 75 7.00 -10.59 -13.57
N LEU A 76 7.62 -11.77 -13.50
CA LEU A 76 9.05 -11.90 -13.17
C LEU A 76 9.93 -11.14 -14.17
N SER A 77 9.68 -11.31 -15.46
CA SER A 77 10.54 -10.72 -16.51
C SER A 77 10.41 -9.19 -16.64
N LEU A 78 9.34 -8.59 -16.11
CA LEU A 78 9.11 -7.15 -16.22
C LEU A 78 9.11 -6.44 -14.85
N GLY A 79 9.28 -7.17 -13.74
CA GLY A 79 9.25 -6.62 -12.38
C GLY A 79 7.86 -6.15 -11.93
N TYR A 80 6.79 -6.85 -12.32
CA TYR A 80 5.41 -6.52 -11.94
C TYR A 80 4.73 -7.66 -11.20
N ASP A 81 3.93 -7.31 -10.19
CA ASP A 81 3.08 -8.28 -9.51
C ASP A 81 1.92 -8.74 -10.43
N GLU A 82 1.59 -10.03 -10.36
CA GLU A 82 0.52 -10.62 -11.17
C GLU A 82 -0.82 -9.91 -11.00
N LYS A 83 -1.13 -9.45 -9.79
CA LYS A 83 -2.39 -8.77 -9.51
C LYS A 83 -2.49 -7.45 -10.27
N THR A 84 -1.40 -6.70 -10.41
CA THR A 84 -1.32 -5.51 -11.25
C THR A 84 -1.48 -5.87 -12.73
N LEU A 85 -0.82 -6.93 -13.20
CA LEU A 85 -0.97 -7.41 -14.58
C LEU A 85 -2.42 -7.77 -14.93
N TYR A 86 -3.11 -8.50 -14.05
CA TYR A 86 -4.54 -8.81 -14.23
C TYR A 86 -5.42 -7.55 -14.24
N ARG A 87 -5.06 -6.49 -13.49
CA ARG A 87 -5.79 -5.22 -13.56
C ARG A 87 -5.54 -4.50 -14.88
N TYR A 88 -4.31 -4.52 -15.40
CA TYR A 88 -3.98 -3.90 -16.69
C TYR A 88 -4.69 -4.62 -17.84
N SER A 89 -4.78 -5.96 -17.79
CA SER A 89 -5.51 -6.73 -18.80
C SER A 89 -7.00 -6.43 -18.83
N LYS A 90 -7.61 -6.05 -17.70
CA LYS A 90 -9.01 -5.55 -17.68
C LYS A 90 -9.19 -4.26 -18.48
N VAL A 91 -8.23 -3.33 -18.42
CA VAL A 91 -8.26 -2.10 -19.22
C VAL A 91 -8.16 -2.44 -20.71
N ALA A 92 -7.20 -3.30 -21.08
CA ALA A 92 -7.02 -3.78 -22.45
C ALA A 92 -8.19 -4.60 -23.03
N LYS A 93 -9.02 -5.19 -22.16
CA LYS A 93 -10.28 -5.85 -22.54
C LYS A 93 -11.44 -4.87 -22.65
N ALA A 94 -11.42 -3.79 -21.87
CA ALA A 94 -12.52 -2.84 -21.79
C ALA A 94 -12.53 -1.81 -22.93
N TRP A 95 -11.36 -1.45 -23.46
CA TRP A 95 -11.22 -0.47 -24.53
C TRP A 95 -10.22 -0.93 -25.60
N PRO A 96 -10.53 -0.76 -26.89
CA PRO A 96 -9.52 -0.84 -27.94
C PRO A 96 -8.53 0.34 -27.83
N LEU A 97 -7.35 0.19 -28.43
CA LEU A 97 -6.26 1.18 -28.33
C LEU A 97 -6.67 2.57 -28.85
N ASP A 98 -7.46 2.62 -29.92
CA ASP A 98 -7.90 3.89 -30.51
C ASP A 98 -8.85 4.64 -29.57
N GLU A 99 -9.85 3.96 -28.99
CA GLU A 99 -10.76 4.54 -28.00
C GLU A 99 -10.01 4.97 -26.74
N LEU A 100 -9.05 4.17 -26.26
CA LEU A 100 -8.17 4.56 -25.15
C LEU A 100 -7.43 5.86 -25.45
N ASN A 101 -6.84 5.98 -26.64
CA ASN A 101 -6.11 7.18 -27.05
C ASN A 101 -7.02 8.41 -27.12
N GLU A 102 -8.28 8.24 -27.53
CA GLU A 102 -9.27 9.33 -27.50
C GLU A 102 -9.58 9.74 -26.06
N LEU A 103 -9.82 8.79 -25.16
CA LEU A 103 -10.09 9.08 -23.74
C LEU A 103 -8.93 9.80 -23.05
N LEU A 104 -7.69 9.41 -23.34
CA LEU A 104 -6.49 10.04 -22.78
C LEU A 104 -6.23 11.45 -23.33
N LYS A 105 -6.82 11.81 -24.48
CA LYS A 105 -6.70 13.16 -25.06
C LYS A 105 -7.78 14.12 -24.58
N GLN A 106 -8.87 13.62 -24.00
CA GLN A 106 -10.00 14.45 -23.58
C GLN A 106 -9.74 15.07 -22.19
N PRO A 107 -9.50 16.39 -22.09
CA PRO A 107 -9.35 17.05 -20.80
C PRO A 107 -10.71 17.27 -20.13
N TYR A 108 -10.71 17.28 -18.79
CA TYR A 108 -11.87 17.71 -18.01
C TYR A 108 -12.08 19.23 -18.14
N PRO A 109 -13.31 19.74 -18.36
CA PRO A 109 -13.56 21.17 -18.52
C PRO A 109 -13.14 22.01 -17.31
N LYS A 110 -13.22 21.45 -16.09
CA LYS A 110 -12.96 22.20 -14.85
C LYS A 110 -11.48 22.27 -14.46
N ILE A 111 -10.72 21.22 -14.76
CA ILE A 111 -9.35 21.04 -14.23
C ILE A 111 -8.32 21.07 -15.37
N GLY A 112 -8.74 20.80 -16.61
CA GLY A 112 -7.84 20.76 -17.77
C GLY A 112 -6.94 19.52 -17.85
N MET A 113 -7.01 18.61 -16.88
CA MET A 113 -6.28 17.35 -16.91
C MET A 113 -7.05 16.27 -17.67
N PRO A 114 -6.39 15.33 -18.37
CA PRO A 114 -7.05 14.18 -18.99
C PRO A 114 -7.35 13.05 -17.99
N LEU A 115 -8.04 12.00 -18.44
CA LEU A 115 -8.13 10.74 -17.69
C LEU A 115 -6.75 10.16 -17.44
N SER A 116 -6.42 9.92 -16.17
CA SER A 116 -5.25 9.12 -15.81
C SER A 116 -5.56 7.62 -15.94
N PHE A 117 -4.52 6.81 -16.12
CA PHE A 117 -4.65 5.36 -16.18
C PHE A 117 -5.30 4.76 -14.92
N SER A 118 -5.10 5.38 -13.76
CA SER A 118 -5.75 4.99 -12.50
C SER A 118 -7.27 5.13 -12.54
N HIS A 119 -7.82 6.13 -13.24
CA HIS A 119 -9.28 6.22 -13.44
C HIS A 119 -9.76 5.04 -14.29
N LEU A 120 -9.04 4.74 -15.38
CA LEU A 120 -9.38 3.64 -16.28
C LEU A 120 -9.35 2.29 -15.56
N LEU A 121 -8.39 2.06 -14.65
CA LEU A 121 -8.32 0.84 -13.85
C LEU A 121 -9.54 0.62 -12.96
N GLU A 122 -10.04 1.68 -12.31
CA GLU A 122 -11.24 1.56 -11.46
C GLU A 122 -12.49 1.33 -12.32
N ILE A 123 -12.59 2.00 -13.49
CA ILE A 123 -13.72 1.84 -14.41
C ILE A 123 -13.72 0.47 -15.09
N ALA A 124 -12.55 -0.06 -15.46
CA ALA A 124 -12.40 -1.39 -16.07
C ALA A 124 -12.89 -2.53 -15.16
N GLY A 125 -12.91 -2.29 -13.84
CA GLY A 125 -13.46 -3.23 -12.87
C GLY A 125 -14.99 -3.39 -12.93
N VAL A 126 -15.71 -2.51 -13.63
CA VAL A 126 -17.17 -2.57 -13.80
C VAL A 126 -17.51 -3.46 -14.99
N GLU A 127 -18.22 -4.56 -14.75
CA GLU A 127 -18.53 -5.57 -15.79
C GLU A 127 -19.47 -5.04 -16.89
N ASP A 128 -20.46 -4.24 -16.53
CA ASP A 128 -21.42 -3.66 -17.46
C ASP A 128 -20.82 -2.48 -18.25
N GLY A 129 -20.70 -2.65 -19.58
CA GLY A 129 -20.17 -1.63 -20.48
C GLY A 129 -20.98 -0.32 -20.52
N ARG A 130 -22.30 -0.36 -20.27
CA ARG A 130 -23.12 0.85 -20.16
C ARG A 130 -22.76 1.64 -18.91
N LYS A 131 -22.56 0.94 -17.78
CA LYS A 131 -22.09 1.57 -16.53
C LYS A 131 -20.67 2.11 -16.68
N ARG A 132 -19.76 1.41 -17.38
CA ARG A 132 -18.42 1.94 -17.70
C ARG A 132 -18.51 3.29 -18.41
N ARG A 133 -19.28 3.38 -19.50
CA ARG A 133 -19.48 4.64 -20.24
C ARG A 133 -20.10 5.74 -19.37
N LYS A 134 -21.08 5.40 -18.51
CA LYS A 134 -21.65 6.34 -17.53
C LYS A 134 -20.56 6.91 -16.62
N TYR A 135 -19.67 6.07 -16.08
CA TYR A 135 -18.59 6.53 -15.21
C TYR A 135 -17.54 7.36 -15.94
N VAL A 136 -17.15 6.98 -17.16
CA VAL A 136 -16.27 7.80 -18.01
C VAL A 136 -16.88 9.20 -18.18
N ASN A 137 -18.16 9.29 -18.56
CA ASN A 137 -18.85 10.56 -18.74
C ASN A 137 -18.97 11.37 -17.44
N GLN A 138 -19.19 10.72 -16.29
CA GLN A 138 -19.23 11.39 -15.00
C GLN A 138 -17.86 11.97 -14.63
N VAL A 139 -16.79 11.19 -14.79
CA VAL A 139 -15.42 11.68 -14.54
C VAL A 139 -15.10 12.84 -15.48
N LEU A 140 -15.45 12.71 -16.77
CA LEU A 140 -15.25 13.76 -17.77
C LEU A 140 -15.98 15.07 -17.43
N LYS A 141 -17.24 14.96 -16.99
CA LYS A 141 -18.11 16.09 -16.70
C LYS A 141 -17.81 16.76 -15.35
N GLU A 142 -17.56 15.97 -14.32
CA GLU A 142 -17.47 16.44 -12.93
C GLU A 142 -16.02 16.65 -12.47
N GLY A 143 -15.03 16.04 -13.14
CA GLY A 143 -13.62 16.08 -12.72
C GLY A 143 -13.35 15.24 -11.47
N LEU A 144 -13.99 14.07 -11.36
CA LEU A 144 -13.94 13.27 -10.13
C LEU A 144 -12.54 12.71 -9.86
N PRO A 145 -11.99 12.84 -8.64
CA PRO A 145 -10.77 12.15 -8.29
C PRO A 145 -11.01 10.63 -8.17
N VAL A 146 -9.96 9.84 -8.44
CA VAL A 146 -9.99 8.36 -8.41
C VAL A 146 -10.64 7.80 -7.14
N ARG A 147 -10.37 8.39 -5.97
CA ARG A 147 -10.93 7.92 -4.67
C ARG A 147 -12.45 8.09 -4.61
N GLU A 148 -12.97 9.20 -5.13
CA GLU A 148 -14.40 9.46 -5.16
C GLU A 148 -15.08 8.56 -6.19
N LEU A 149 -14.49 8.42 -7.39
CA LEU A 149 -14.96 7.50 -8.42
C LEU A 149 -15.09 6.07 -7.88
N LYS A 150 -14.04 5.57 -7.22
CA LYS A 150 -14.05 4.24 -6.58
C LYS A 150 -15.18 4.09 -5.56
N SER A 151 -15.41 5.13 -4.76
CA SER A 151 -16.47 5.14 -3.75
C SER A 151 -17.86 5.06 -4.41
N ARG A 152 -18.08 5.80 -5.50
CA ARG A 152 -19.33 5.76 -6.28
C ARG A 152 -19.56 4.38 -6.94
N ILE A 153 -18.53 3.82 -7.57
CA ILE A 153 -18.57 2.47 -8.16
C ILE A 153 -18.94 1.43 -7.10
N THR A 154 -18.30 1.50 -5.93
CA THR A 154 -18.56 0.54 -4.84
C THR A 154 -19.98 0.69 -4.28
N ALA A 155 -20.48 1.92 -4.16
CA ALA A 155 -21.83 2.19 -3.67
C ALA A 155 -22.92 1.68 -4.63
N GLU A 156 -22.73 1.83 -5.94
CA GLU A 156 -23.69 1.36 -6.96
C GLU A 156 -23.63 -0.16 -7.20
N SER A 157 -22.45 -0.77 -7.07
CA SER A 157 -22.26 -2.21 -7.27
C SER A 157 -22.69 -3.07 -6.09
N ALA A 158 -23.00 -2.49 -4.93
CA ALA A 158 -23.52 -3.24 -3.79
C ALA A 158 -24.89 -3.86 -4.15
N PRO A 159 -24.98 -5.19 -4.38
CA PRO A 159 -26.17 -5.82 -4.92
C PRO A 159 -27.28 -5.74 -3.89
N GLY A 160 -28.27 -4.89 -4.15
CA GLY A 160 -29.45 -4.72 -3.30
C GLY A 160 -29.10 -4.24 -1.89
N ARG A 161 -29.17 -2.91 -1.67
CA ARG A 161 -29.50 -2.37 -0.34
C ARG A 161 -30.91 -2.85 0.07
N LYS A 162 -31.02 -4.13 0.46
CA LYS A 162 -32.06 -4.62 1.36
C LYS A 162 -31.73 -4.07 2.74
N GLY A 163 -32.27 -2.89 3.04
CA GLY A 163 -32.28 -2.27 4.36
C GLY A 163 -30.91 -1.90 4.97
N PRO A 164 -30.91 -0.99 5.96
CA PRO A 164 -29.71 -0.59 6.71
C PRO A 164 -29.07 -1.72 7.55
N GLU A 165 -29.71 -2.88 7.71
CA GLU A 165 -29.26 -3.96 8.62
C GLU A 165 -27.96 -4.65 8.19
N SER A 166 -27.68 -4.74 6.88
CA SER A 166 -26.51 -5.46 6.37
C SER A 166 -25.16 -4.76 6.65
N ASN A 167 -25.15 -3.43 6.83
CA ASN A 167 -23.89 -2.71 7.00
C ASN A 167 -23.44 -2.62 8.47
N THR A 168 -24.34 -2.84 9.43
CA THR A 168 -24.03 -2.72 10.86
C THR A 168 -22.97 -3.72 11.29
N VAL A 169 -23.11 -5.00 10.93
CA VAL A 169 -22.14 -6.04 11.29
C VAL A 169 -20.75 -5.76 10.70
N LYS A 170 -20.69 -5.33 9.43
CA LYS A 170 -19.41 -4.99 8.77
C LYS A 170 -18.78 -3.75 9.40
N THR A 171 -19.59 -2.74 9.73
CA THR A 171 -19.14 -1.51 10.39
C THR A 171 -18.60 -1.82 11.78
N LEU A 172 -19.33 -2.59 12.59
CA LEU A 172 -18.88 -3.04 13.91
C LEU A 172 -17.60 -3.88 13.86
N ARG A 173 -17.46 -4.78 12.88
CA ARG A 173 -16.21 -5.52 12.65
C ARG A 173 -15.05 -4.59 12.31
N GLY A 174 -15.31 -3.59 11.45
CA GLY A 174 -14.34 -2.55 11.10
C GLY A 174 -13.92 -1.72 12.32
N MET A 175 -14.89 -1.27 13.12
CA MET A 175 -14.65 -0.55 14.37
C MET A 175 -13.82 -1.39 15.35
N ARG A 176 -14.18 -2.64 15.59
CA ARG A 176 -13.42 -3.55 16.46
C ARG A 176 -11.97 -3.73 16.00
N SER A 177 -11.76 -3.90 14.69
CA SER A 177 -10.41 -4.02 14.12
C SER A 177 -9.61 -2.73 14.26
N ALA A 178 -10.23 -1.57 14.00
CA ALA A 178 -9.62 -0.26 14.17
C ALA A 178 -9.25 0.00 15.64
N SER A 179 -10.16 -0.28 16.58
CA SER A 179 -9.92 -0.15 18.01
C SER A 179 -8.76 -1.03 18.49
N LYS A 180 -8.65 -2.29 18.02
CA LYS A 180 -7.50 -3.16 18.33
C LYS A 180 -6.18 -2.56 17.86
N LYS A 181 -6.14 -2.03 16.64
CA LYS A 181 -4.93 -1.39 16.09
C LYS A 181 -4.56 -0.13 16.87
N TRP A 182 -5.56 0.69 17.22
CA TRP A 182 -5.33 1.90 18.00
C TRP A 182 -4.84 1.57 19.41
N LEU A 183 -5.39 0.55 20.07
CA LEU A 183 -4.91 0.09 21.38
C LEU A 183 -3.44 -0.36 21.32
N ALA A 184 -3.08 -1.17 20.32
CA ALA A 184 -1.69 -1.58 20.13
C ALA A 184 -0.75 -0.39 19.88
N GLN A 185 -1.21 0.62 19.14
CA GLN A 185 -0.47 1.84 18.90
C GLN A 185 -0.27 2.68 20.18
N VAL A 186 -1.31 2.80 21.00
CA VAL A 186 -1.24 3.51 22.30
C VAL A 186 -0.27 2.81 23.24
N GLN A 187 -0.31 1.47 23.32
CA GLN A 187 0.66 0.69 24.10
C GLN A 187 2.10 0.89 23.61
N ALA A 188 2.30 1.01 22.29
CA ALA A 188 3.62 1.31 21.75
C ALA A 188 4.08 2.72 22.13
N TRP A 189 3.17 3.71 22.17
CA TRP A 189 3.49 5.07 22.61
C TRP A 189 3.76 5.16 24.10
N GLU A 190 3.02 4.43 24.93
CA GLU A 190 3.20 4.40 26.38
C GLU A 190 4.63 3.98 26.77
N ARG A 191 5.21 3.05 26.01
CA ARG A 191 6.62 2.63 26.16
C ARG A 191 7.65 3.69 25.75
N LEU A 192 7.24 4.67 24.93
CA LEU A 192 8.09 5.77 24.48
C LEU A 192 7.93 7.01 25.34
N LEU A 193 6.91 7.07 26.20
CA LEU A 193 6.73 8.19 27.11
C LEU A 193 7.81 8.15 28.20
N PRO A 194 8.40 9.31 28.55
CA PRO A 194 9.36 9.39 29.64
C PRO A 194 8.72 8.93 30.95
N ALA A 195 9.51 8.32 31.84
CA ALA A 195 9.02 7.90 33.14
C ALA A 195 8.50 9.12 33.94
N PRO A 196 7.50 8.96 34.82
CA PRO A 196 6.90 10.07 35.58
C PRO A 196 7.90 10.84 36.46
N ASN A 197 9.09 10.28 36.71
CA ASN A 197 10.16 10.88 37.51
C ASN A 197 11.27 11.54 36.66
N GLU A 198 11.17 11.53 35.34
CA GLU A 198 12.14 12.20 34.47
C GLU A 198 11.99 13.73 34.52
N ALA A 199 13.09 14.43 34.24
CA ALA A 199 13.10 15.89 34.19
C ALA A 199 12.06 16.40 33.17
N PRO A 200 11.38 17.51 33.45
CA PRO A 200 10.37 18.06 32.55
C PRO A 200 10.99 18.36 31.17
N PRO A 201 10.22 18.26 30.07
CA PRO A 201 10.76 18.47 28.74
C PRO A 201 11.35 19.89 28.61
N PRO A 202 12.42 20.05 27.80
CA PRO A 202 13.00 21.35 27.49
C PRO A 202 11.93 22.36 27.05
N PRO A 203 12.07 23.65 27.39
CA PRO A 203 11.05 24.66 27.11
C PRO A 203 10.67 24.72 25.62
N GLU A 204 11.60 24.46 24.71
CA GLU A 204 11.40 24.41 23.26
C GLU A 204 10.40 23.33 22.81
N LEU A 205 10.26 22.24 23.58
CA LEU A 205 9.35 21.14 23.26
C LEU A 205 8.00 21.25 23.97
N ARG A 206 7.89 22.09 25.02
CA ARG A 206 6.68 22.19 25.84
C ARG A 206 5.44 22.55 25.03
N GLU A 207 5.56 23.47 24.08
CA GLU A 207 4.46 23.87 23.21
C GLU A 207 3.96 22.69 22.36
N ARG A 208 4.86 21.90 21.78
CA ARG A 208 4.49 20.70 21.00
C ARG A 208 3.83 19.62 21.85
N TYR A 209 4.30 19.43 23.09
CA TYR A 209 3.66 18.52 24.04
C TYR A 209 2.26 19.00 24.42
N GLN A 210 2.07 20.31 24.65
CA GLN A 210 0.76 20.89 24.94
C GLN A 210 -0.20 20.72 23.76
N GLU A 211 0.22 21.03 22.53
CA GLU A 211 -0.58 20.81 21.33
C GLU A 211 -0.98 19.33 21.18
N THR A 212 -0.04 18.42 21.43
CA THR A 212 -0.31 16.97 21.38
C THR A 212 -1.33 16.55 22.44
N LEU A 213 -1.23 17.08 23.67
CA LEU A 213 -2.19 16.82 24.74
C LEU A 213 -3.59 17.34 24.40
N GLU A 214 -3.70 18.51 23.77
CA GLU A 214 -4.98 19.06 23.31
C GLU A 214 -5.62 18.18 22.22
N GLN A 215 -4.83 17.76 21.23
CA GLN A 215 -5.28 16.83 20.18
C GLN A 215 -5.73 15.48 20.79
N GLN A 216 -5.00 14.97 21.79
CA GLN A 216 -5.39 13.75 22.51
C GLN A 216 -6.71 13.94 23.28
N ARG A 217 -6.89 15.04 23.99
CA ARG A 217 -8.14 15.36 24.70
C ARG A 217 -9.33 15.44 23.73
N GLU A 218 -9.14 16.07 22.57
CA GLU A 218 -10.19 16.13 21.55
C GLU A 218 -10.55 14.73 21.02
N LEU A 219 -9.55 13.89 20.76
CA LEU A 219 -9.75 12.51 20.34
C LEU A 219 -10.52 11.70 21.38
N ILE A 220 -10.14 11.79 22.67
CA ILE A 220 -10.84 11.12 23.77
C ILE A 220 -12.31 11.57 23.82
N ALA A 221 -12.57 12.88 23.73
CA ALA A 221 -13.94 13.41 23.71
C ALA A 221 -14.76 12.90 22.51
N ARG A 222 -14.13 12.75 21.33
CA ARG A 222 -14.78 12.15 20.15
C ARG A 222 -15.10 10.67 20.37
N LEU A 223 -14.18 9.91 20.97
CA LEU A 223 -14.38 8.48 21.28
C LEU A 223 -15.49 8.29 22.31
N GLN A 224 -15.55 9.12 23.35
CA GLN A 224 -16.64 9.14 24.34
C GLN A 224 -17.99 9.35 23.67
N ARG A 225 -18.13 10.36 22.79
CA ARG A 225 -19.37 10.58 22.02
C ARG A 225 -19.78 9.40 21.15
N VAL A 226 -18.81 8.67 20.57
CA VAL A 226 -19.10 7.45 19.80
C VAL A 226 -19.55 6.33 20.73
N SER A 227 -18.92 6.17 21.89
CA SER A 227 -19.29 5.19 22.91
C SER A 227 -20.71 5.44 23.45
N GLU A 228 -21.05 6.68 23.78
CA GLU A 228 -22.40 7.07 24.23
C GLU A 228 -23.47 6.74 23.17
N LYS A 229 -23.20 7.04 21.90
CA LYS A 229 -24.09 6.69 20.79
C LYS A 229 -24.26 5.18 20.64
N LEU A 230 -23.19 4.41 20.81
CA LEU A 230 -23.26 2.95 20.76
C LEU A 230 -24.04 2.39 21.96
N GLY A 231 -23.80 2.90 23.17
CA GLY A 231 -24.54 2.49 24.38
C GLY A 231 -26.04 2.78 24.23
N THR A 232 -26.39 3.99 23.79
CA THR A 232 -27.78 4.38 23.48
C THR A 232 -28.40 3.46 22.43
N TRP A 233 -27.64 3.11 21.38
CA TRP A 233 -28.11 2.21 20.32
C TRP A 233 -28.30 0.76 20.81
N LEU A 234 -27.49 0.31 21.78
CA LEU A 234 -27.61 -1.00 22.42
C LEU A 234 -28.70 -1.05 23.50
N GLY A 235 -29.35 0.08 23.80
CA GLY A 235 -30.31 0.18 24.89
C GLY A 235 -29.67 0.15 26.28
N GLU A 236 -28.34 0.37 26.37
CA GLU A 236 -27.72 0.64 27.66
C GLU A 236 -28.21 2.02 28.14
N PRO A 237 -28.79 2.14 29.34
CA PRO A 237 -29.14 3.44 29.88
C PRO A 237 -27.88 4.31 29.96
N PRO A 238 -27.96 5.61 29.62
CA PRO A 238 -26.83 6.51 29.78
C PRO A 238 -26.49 6.57 31.28
N ASP A 239 -25.39 5.91 31.64
CA ASP A 239 -24.65 6.12 32.88
C ASP A 239 -25.35 5.70 34.19
N SER A 240 -25.53 4.39 34.38
CA SER A 240 -25.51 3.78 35.73
C SER A 240 -24.16 3.18 36.11
N ARG A 241 -23.10 3.42 35.30
CA ARG A 241 -21.73 3.06 35.67
C ARG A 241 -21.15 4.27 36.40
N GLU A 242 -21.08 4.17 37.72
CA GLU A 242 -20.24 5.05 38.53
C GLU A 242 -18.89 5.17 37.82
N ARG A 243 -18.51 6.40 37.44
CA ARG A 243 -17.18 6.65 36.89
C ARG A 243 -16.22 6.03 37.89
N PRO A 244 -15.30 5.13 37.49
CA PRO A 244 -14.26 4.69 38.38
C PRO A 244 -13.51 5.95 38.82
N THR A 245 -13.82 6.42 40.01
CA THR A 245 -13.09 7.50 40.66
C THR A 245 -11.72 6.92 40.89
N LEU A 246 -10.71 7.49 40.24
CA LEU A 246 -9.28 7.17 40.39
C LEU A 246 -8.75 7.27 41.85
N GLU A 247 -9.64 7.42 42.84
CA GLU A 247 -9.33 7.61 44.25
C GLU A 247 -9.35 6.30 45.07
N GLU A 248 -9.83 5.16 44.53
CA GLU A 248 -9.91 3.92 45.33
C GLU A 248 -8.62 3.07 45.35
N ASP A 249 -7.67 3.25 44.41
CA ASP A 249 -6.41 2.47 44.41
C ASP A 249 -5.30 3.06 45.30
N ALA A 250 -5.55 4.14 46.04
CA ALA A 250 -4.55 4.79 46.89
C ALA A 250 -4.59 4.38 48.38
N ARG A 251 -5.45 3.43 48.78
CA ARG A 251 -5.70 3.12 50.21
C ARG A 251 -5.20 1.79 50.77
N ASP A 252 -4.69 0.87 49.96
CA ASP A 252 -4.23 -0.46 50.44
C ASP A 252 -2.71 -0.69 50.26
N GLY A 253 -1.90 0.36 50.39
CA GLY A 253 -0.44 0.30 50.22
C GLY A 253 0.39 0.28 51.51
N GLU A 254 -0.21 0.10 52.68
CA GLU A 254 0.48 0.24 53.96
C GLU A 254 0.08 -0.84 54.96
N GLU A 255 0.31 -2.13 54.66
CA GLU A 255 0.50 -3.14 55.70
C GLU A 255 1.30 -4.37 55.21
N ALA A 256 2.33 -4.70 56.01
CA ALA A 256 3.07 -5.96 56.09
C ALA A 256 4.14 -6.30 55.03
N HIS A 257 5.35 -5.83 55.36
CA HIS A 257 6.63 -6.52 55.24
C HIS A 257 6.60 -7.94 55.85
N GLU A 258 7.16 -8.96 55.19
CA GLU A 258 8.08 -9.98 55.78
C GLU A 258 8.61 -10.93 54.68
N VAL A 259 9.82 -10.67 54.18
CA VAL A 259 11.04 -11.53 54.26
C VAL A 259 10.85 -12.98 53.79
N GLU A 260 11.40 -13.30 52.61
CA GLU A 260 12.07 -14.58 52.40
C GLU A 260 13.26 -14.38 51.44
N GLU A 261 14.45 -14.22 52.04
CA GLU A 261 15.73 -14.33 51.35
C GLU A 261 15.93 -15.78 50.91
N ALA A 262 15.82 -16.06 49.62
CA ALA A 262 16.26 -17.31 49.04
C ALA A 262 17.51 -17.06 48.19
N GLU A 263 18.64 -17.53 48.71
CA GLU A 263 19.92 -17.69 48.04
C GLU A 263 19.72 -18.23 46.61
N PHE A 264 20.22 -17.52 45.60
CA PHE A 264 20.41 -18.11 44.27
C PHE A 264 21.88 -18.05 43.88
N HIS A 265 22.39 -19.25 43.64
CA HIS A 265 23.78 -19.58 43.40
C HIS A 265 24.39 -18.86 42.19
N GLU A 266 25.57 -18.32 42.48
CA GLU A 266 26.67 -18.06 41.58
C GLU A 266 27.08 -19.34 40.82
N GLY A 267 27.17 -19.29 39.49
CA GLY A 267 27.70 -20.41 38.72
C GLY A 267 27.67 -20.27 37.20
N ALA A 268 28.86 -20.43 36.61
CA ALA A 268 29.19 -20.85 35.24
C ALA A 268 29.18 -19.77 34.13
N GLN A 269 30.35 -19.30 33.69
CA GLN A 269 31.24 -19.85 32.62
C GLN A 269 30.75 -19.46 31.20
N VAL A 270 31.42 -18.53 30.51
CA VAL A 270 32.62 -18.71 29.65
C VAL A 270 32.37 -19.69 28.50
N GLU A 271 32.14 -19.15 27.30
CA GLU A 271 32.62 -19.57 25.97
C GLU A 271 32.51 -18.28 25.10
N GLU A 272 33.56 -17.57 24.70
CA GLU A 272 34.77 -17.91 23.93
C GLU A 272 34.46 -18.34 22.48
N GLU A 273 34.97 -17.50 21.55
CA GLU A 273 35.33 -17.75 20.16
C GLU A 273 34.31 -18.31 19.14
N ALA A 274 34.06 -17.50 18.10
CA ALA A 274 34.36 -17.91 16.73
C ALA A 274 34.48 -16.67 15.83
N ALA A 275 35.72 -16.32 15.51
CA ALA A 275 36.07 -15.53 14.35
C ALA A 275 35.86 -16.39 13.10
N GLU A 276 35.19 -15.86 12.07
CA GLU A 276 35.30 -16.40 10.72
C GLU A 276 35.52 -15.26 9.73
N GLU A 277 36.81 -15.13 9.45
CA GLU A 277 37.49 -14.58 8.29
C GLU A 277 36.82 -15.00 6.97
N VAL A 278 36.36 -14.05 6.15
CA VAL A 278 36.10 -14.30 4.72
C VAL A 278 36.60 -13.12 3.88
N ALA A 279 37.75 -13.38 3.28
CA ALA A 279 38.22 -13.08 1.93
C ALA A 279 38.06 -11.66 1.35
N ASP A 280 39.23 -11.05 1.16
CA ASP A 280 39.58 -10.23 0.00
C ASP A 280 38.93 -10.75 -1.30
N GLU A 281 38.15 -9.91 -1.97
CA GLU A 281 37.81 -10.09 -3.37
C GLU A 281 38.38 -8.91 -4.17
N GLU A 282 39.30 -9.27 -5.07
CA GLU A 282 40.07 -8.39 -5.93
C GLU A 282 39.15 -7.51 -6.79
N VAL A 283 39.32 -6.20 -6.67
CA VAL A 283 38.73 -5.24 -7.60
C VAL A 283 39.61 -5.23 -8.85
N GLU A 284 39.19 -5.99 -9.88
CA GLU A 284 39.72 -5.84 -11.25
C GLU A 284 39.31 -4.47 -11.80
N GLU A 285 40.31 -3.60 -11.91
CA GLU A 285 40.27 -2.31 -12.57
C GLU A 285 40.11 -2.53 -14.10
N VAL A 286 38.87 -2.49 -14.59
CA VAL A 286 38.61 -2.48 -16.04
C VAL A 286 38.90 -1.07 -16.57
N THR A 287 39.99 -0.98 -17.32
CA THR A 287 40.45 0.19 -18.06
C THR A 287 39.40 0.62 -19.10
N GLU A 288 38.96 1.88 -19.01
CA GLU A 288 38.24 2.58 -20.07
C GLU A 288 39.23 2.93 -21.21
N GLU A 289 39.33 2.03 -22.19
CA GLU A 289 39.95 2.31 -23.49
C GLU A 289 38.87 2.36 -24.58
N GLU A 290 38.85 3.47 -25.30
CA GLU A 290 38.43 3.60 -26.70
C GLU A 290 37.03 3.13 -27.12
N VAL A 291 36.09 4.07 -27.27
CA VAL A 291 35.40 4.23 -28.57
C VAL A 291 35.16 5.73 -28.82
N GLU A 292 36.16 6.33 -29.46
CA GLU A 292 36.02 7.58 -30.19
C GLU A 292 35.30 7.32 -31.54
N GLU A 293 34.68 8.38 -32.05
CA GLU A 293 34.19 8.57 -33.43
C GLU A 293 32.86 7.95 -33.90
N VAL A 294 32.20 8.75 -34.75
CA VAL A 294 31.01 8.47 -35.59
C VAL A 294 29.69 8.84 -34.91
N THR A 295 29.26 10.10 -35.02
CA THR A 295 28.48 10.49 -36.21
C THR A 295 28.50 12.00 -36.45
N ARG A 296 29.27 12.41 -37.46
CA ARG A 296 29.04 13.66 -38.20
C ARG A 296 27.73 13.55 -38.99
N GLY A 297 26.93 14.62 -38.93
CA GLY A 297 26.31 15.21 -40.13
C GLY A 297 24.94 14.68 -40.54
N ARG A 298 23.89 15.45 -40.21
CA ARG A 298 22.74 15.62 -41.12
C ARG A 298 21.97 16.91 -40.81
N GLU A 299 22.32 17.98 -41.52
CA GLU A 299 21.40 19.12 -41.71
C GLU A 299 20.37 18.76 -42.79
N PRO A 300 19.09 19.16 -42.65
CA PRO A 300 18.19 19.27 -43.77
C PRO A 300 18.11 20.73 -44.25
N THR A 301 18.13 20.83 -45.57
CA THR A 301 17.74 21.99 -46.39
C THR A 301 16.24 22.21 -46.37
#